data_AF-A0A4R6UNF3-F1
#
_entry.id   AF-A0A4R6UNF3-F1
#
_cell.length_a   1.000
_cell.length_b   1.000
_cell.length_c   1.000
_cell.angle_alpha   90.00
_cell.angle_beta   90.00
_cell.angle_gamma   90.00
#
_symmetry.space_group_name_H-M   'P 1'
#
loop_
_entity.id
_entity.type
_entity.pdbx_description
1 polymer ?
#
loop_
_entity_poly.entity_id
_entity_poly.type
_entity_poly.pdbx_seq_one_letter_code
_entity_poly.pdbx_strand_id
1 'polypeptide(L)'
;MCHRFTVFILLIGGFVLSESAFALNWMSGQKLVDSCSAYQQNSNDEKSMFCASYVQGFLEGAEATDAIVEKTVRAEYQEDLSSYEKRAMKTRLGERRKRFGATSYAHYCIDPGVNIGQVINGVQQHLKAHPDIRNLGARDILYAALISQFPCK
;
A
#
# COMPACT_ATOMS: atom_id res chain seq x y z
N MET A 1 16.91 -19.01 53.73
CA MET A 1 15.77 -18.77 52.82
C MET A 1 15.76 -17.37 52.19
N CYS A 2 16.52 -16.37 52.67
CA CYS A 2 16.50 -15.01 52.09
C CYS A 2 17.24 -14.84 50.75
N HIS A 3 18.16 -15.73 50.36
CA HIS A 3 19.00 -15.49 49.17
C HIS A 3 18.35 -15.89 47.84
N ARG A 4 17.37 -16.82 47.88
CA ARG A 4 16.68 -17.33 46.68
C ARG A 4 15.61 -16.37 46.15
N PHE A 5 15.11 -15.46 46.99
CA PHE A 5 14.08 -14.50 46.63
C PHE A 5 14.63 -13.30 45.83
N THR A 6 15.88 -12.89 46.12
CA THR A 6 16.54 -11.74 45.46
C THR A 6 16.86 -12.02 43.99
N VAL A 7 17.21 -13.26 43.64
CA VAL A 7 17.51 -13.67 42.25
C VAL A 7 16.26 -13.67 41.37
N PHE A 8 15.10 -13.99 41.95
CA PHE A 8 13.83 -14.03 41.20
C PHE A 8 13.34 -12.64 40.80
N ILE A 9 13.64 -11.60 41.60
CA ILE A 9 13.27 -10.21 41.31
C ILE A 9 14.15 -9.63 40.18
N LEU A 10 15.42 -10.05 40.08
CA LEU A 10 16.33 -9.63 39.01
C LEU A 10 16.01 -10.23 37.64
N LEU A 11 15.36 -11.40 37.58
CA LEU A 11 14.96 -12.03 36.32
C LEU A 11 13.67 -11.44 35.70
N ILE A 12 12.84 -10.76 36.50
CA ILE A 12 11.56 -10.18 36.02
C ILE A 12 11.72 -8.69 35.64
N GLY A 13 12.74 -8.00 36.15
CA GLY A 13 13.01 -6.59 35.84
C GLY A 13 13.62 -6.29 34.46
N GLY A 14 13.98 -7.32 33.68
CA GLY A 14 14.70 -7.17 32.41
C GLY A 14 13.85 -6.96 31.16
N PHE A 15 12.52 -7.03 31.24
CA PHE A 15 11.63 -7.10 30.06
C PHE A 15 10.96 -5.78 29.63
N VAL A 16 11.43 -4.61 30.09
CA VAL A 16 10.76 -3.32 29.81
C VAL A 16 11.54 -2.38 28.88
N LEU A 17 12.66 -2.82 28.30
CA LEU A 17 13.30 -2.10 27.18
C LEU A 17 12.72 -2.59 25.84
N SER A 18 11.40 -2.56 25.72
CA SER A 18 10.74 -2.64 24.42
C SER A 18 10.92 -1.29 23.76
N GLU A 19 11.88 -1.17 22.83
CA GLU A 19 11.88 -0.05 21.90
C GLU A 19 10.51 -0.02 21.23
N SER A 20 9.80 1.10 21.38
CA SER A 20 8.58 1.34 20.61
C SER A 20 9.00 1.21 19.15
N ALA A 21 8.49 0.19 18.45
CA ALA A 21 8.70 0.07 17.02
C ALA A 21 8.01 1.27 16.36
N PHE A 22 8.73 2.38 16.24
CA PHE A 22 8.31 3.49 15.39
C PHE A 22 8.26 2.89 13.99
N ALA A 23 7.06 2.73 13.46
CA ALA A 23 6.88 2.36 12.07
C ALA A 23 7.69 3.36 11.24
N LEU A 24 8.75 2.89 10.58
CA LEU A 24 9.64 3.72 9.80
C LEU A 24 8.82 4.33 8.66
N ASN A 25 8.33 5.56 8.86
CA ASN A 25 7.64 6.28 7.81
C ASN A 25 8.71 6.93 6.92
N TRP A 26 9.25 6.14 5.99
CA TRP A 26 10.31 6.58 5.09
C TRP A 26 9.94 7.82 4.27
N MET A 27 8.63 8.11 4.14
CA MET A 27 8.11 9.30 3.46
C MET A 27 6.89 9.92 4.15
N SER A 28 6.99 11.21 4.48
CA SER A 28 5.85 12.01 4.95
C SER A 28 4.94 12.43 3.80
N GLY A 29 3.66 12.67 4.10
CA GLY A 29 2.71 13.20 3.12
C GLY A 29 3.14 14.53 2.53
N GLN A 30 3.71 15.41 3.35
CA GLN A 30 4.27 16.68 2.88
C GLN A 30 5.33 16.49 1.79
N LYS A 31 6.29 15.55 1.97
CA LYS A 31 7.29 15.26 0.94
C LYS A 31 6.65 14.72 -0.35
N LEU A 32 5.64 13.86 -0.24
CA LEU A 32 4.89 13.38 -1.40
C LEU A 32 4.22 14.54 -2.14
N VAL A 33 3.56 15.43 -1.40
CA VAL A 33 2.87 16.59 -1.98
C VAL A 33 3.86 17.48 -2.71
N ASP A 34 4.99 17.80 -2.09
CA ASP A 34 5.99 18.71 -2.66
C ASP A 34 6.65 18.11 -3.90
N SER A 35 7.02 16.83 -3.85
CA SER A 35 7.63 16.13 -4.97
C SER A 35 6.66 15.95 -6.14
N CYS A 36 5.42 15.51 -5.87
CA CYS A 36 4.44 15.31 -6.92
C CYS A 36 3.89 16.62 -7.47
N SER A 37 3.84 17.71 -6.70
CA SER A 37 3.47 19.03 -7.23
C SER A 37 4.53 19.57 -8.20
N ALA A 38 5.79 19.18 -8.03
CA ALA A 38 6.89 19.54 -8.92
C ALA A 38 7.03 18.61 -10.13
N TYR A 39 6.26 17.51 -10.20
CA TYR A 39 6.37 16.53 -11.28
C TYR A 39 6.04 17.14 -12.64
N GLN A 40 7.01 17.07 -13.55
CA GLN A 40 6.85 17.38 -14.96
C GLN A 40 7.07 16.11 -15.78
N GLN A 41 6.20 15.86 -16.77
CA GLN A 41 6.22 14.64 -17.58
C GLN A 41 7.55 14.42 -18.35
N ASN A 42 8.41 15.44 -18.46
CA ASN A 42 9.68 15.41 -19.21
C ASN A 42 10.90 15.97 -18.43
N SER A 43 10.84 16.14 -17.11
CA SER A 43 11.99 16.72 -16.37
C SER A 43 12.79 15.67 -15.61
N ASN A 44 14.12 15.80 -15.70
CA ASN A 44 15.09 15.07 -14.88
C ASN A 44 15.32 15.75 -13.52
N ASP A 45 14.36 16.56 -13.06
CA ASP A 45 14.45 17.19 -11.75
C ASP A 45 14.30 16.13 -10.65
N GLU A 46 15.09 16.25 -9.59
CA GLU A 46 15.15 15.30 -8.48
C GLU A 46 13.75 15.05 -7.88
N LYS A 47 12.95 16.11 -7.77
CA LYS A 47 11.59 16.03 -7.21
C LYS A 47 10.62 15.28 -8.13
N SER A 48 10.76 15.46 -9.44
CA SER A 48 9.96 14.75 -10.45
C SER A 48 10.29 13.25 -10.43
N MET A 49 11.58 12.91 -10.38
CA MET A 49 12.02 11.52 -10.24
C MET A 49 11.50 10.92 -8.94
N PHE A 50 11.56 11.66 -7.83
CA PHE A 50 11.12 11.18 -6.53
C PHE A 50 9.62 10.83 -6.49
N CYS A 51 8.75 11.69 -7.05
CA CYS A 51 7.33 11.37 -7.16
C CYS A 51 7.11 10.10 -7.99
N ALA A 52 7.73 10.01 -9.16
CA ALA A 52 7.55 8.86 -10.05
C ALA A 52 8.03 7.55 -9.41
N SER A 53 9.22 7.54 -8.81
CA SER A 53 9.76 6.36 -8.14
C SER A 53 8.93 5.94 -6.92
N TYR A 54 8.39 6.90 -6.15
CA TYR A 54 7.51 6.58 -5.03
C TYR A 54 6.21 5.90 -5.50
N VAL A 55 5.55 6.51 -6.48
CA VAL A 55 4.29 5.99 -7.03
C VAL A 55 4.51 4.63 -7.68
N GLN A 56 5.57 4.48 -8.47
CA GLN A 56 5.91 3.22 -9.10
C GLN A 56 6.20 2.13 -8.05
N GLY A 57 7.05 2.41 -7.06
CA GLY A 57 7.37 1.44 -6.00
C GLY A 57 6.15 1.03 -5.17
N PHE A 58 5.20 1.95 -4.97
CA PHE A 58 3.92 1.62 -4.32
C PHE A 58 3.09 0.64 -5.17
N LEU A 59 2.95 0.90 -6.47
CA LEU A 59 2.18 0.05 -7.38
C LEU A 59 2.81 -1.34 -7.52
N GLU A 60 4.14 -1.41 -7.71
CA GLU A 60 4.87 -2.67 -7.81
C GLU A 60 4.83 -3.45 -6.48
N GLY A 61 4.90 -2.76 -5.35
CA GLY A 61 4.77 -3.36 -4.02
C GLY A 61 3.37 -3.93 -3.76
N ALA A 62 2.33 -3.23 -4.21
CA ALA A 62 0.96 -3.73 -4.18
C ALA A 62 0.80 -4.97 -5.08
N GLU A 63 1.31 -4.92 -6.31
CA GLU A 63 1.28 -6.07 -7.23
C GLU A 63 2.03 -7.29 -6.67
N ALA A 64 3.22 -7.09 -6.11
CA ALA A 64 4.01 -8.18 -5.52
C ALA A 64 3.29 -8.82 -4.33
N THR A 65 2.65 -8.01 -3.48
CA THR A 65 1.91 -8.51 -2.32
C THR A 65 0.62 -9.21 -2.76
N ASP A 66 -0.14 -8.62 -3.68
CA ASP A 66 -1.38 -9.18 -4.20
C ASP A 66 -1.14 -10.49 -4.96
N ALA A 67 -0.01 -10.63 -5.68
CA ALA A 67 0.37 -11.89 -6.33
C ALA A 67 0.72 -12.99 -5.31
N ILE A 68 1.27 -12.64 -4.15
CA ILE A 68 1.55 -13.58 -3.06
C ILE A 68 0.27 -13.92 -2.31
N VAL A 69 -0.53 -12.93 -1.91
CA VAL A 69 -1.84 -13.11 -1.27
C VAL A 69 -2.73 -13.95 -2.17
N GLU A 70 -2.72 -13.75 -3.49
CA GLU A 70 -3.44 -14.60 -4.43
C GLU A 70 -3.02 -16.06 -4.31
N LYS A 71 -1.71 -16.36 -4.36
CA LYS A 71 -1.22 -17.74 -4.29
C LYS A 71 -1.56 -18.38 -2.94
N THR A 72 -1.39 -17.65 -1.85
CA THR A 72 -1.60 -18.16 -0.49
C THR A 72 -3.09 -18.31 -0.19
N VAL A 73 -3.91 -17.28 -0.42
CA VAL A 73 -5.37 -17.36 -0.25
C VAL A 73 -5.94 -18.43 -1.16
N ARG A 74 -5.47 -18.57 -2.41
CA ARG A 74 -5.97 -19.63 -3.29
C ARG A 74 -5.59 -21.02 -2.80
N ALA A 75 -4.38 -21.22 -2.31
CA ALA A 75 -3.96 -22.51 -1.78
C ALA A 75 -4.73 -22.88 -0.50
N GLU A 76 -4.97 -21.91 0.38
CA GLU A 76 -5.54 -22.14 1.71
C GLU A 76 -7.08 -22.11 1.70
N TYR A 77 -7.72 -21.14 1.02
CA TYR A 77 -9.18 -21.04 0.99
C TYR A 77 -9.83 -22.01 0.00
N GLN A 78 -9.15 -22.47 -1.07
CA GLN A 78 -9.82 -23.37 -2.02
C GLN A 78 -10.15 -24.74 -1.42
N GLU A 79 -9.52 -25.17 -0.33
CA GLU A 79 -9.90 -26.41 0.33
C GLU A 79 -11.21 -26.24 1.13
N ASP A 80 -11.36 -25.14 1.86
CA ASP A 80 -12.49 -24.90 2.77
C ASP A 80 -13.73 -24.24 2.14
N LEU A 81 -13.61 -23.64 0.95
CA LEU A 81 -14.75 -22.99 0.29
C LEU A 81 -15.79 -24.00 -0.25
N SER A 82 -17.07 -23.69 -0.05
CA SER A 82 -18.17 -24.42 -0.66
C SER A 82 -18.16 -24.31 -2.20
N SER A 83 -18.90 -25.21 -2.87
CA SER A 83 -19.01 -25.19 -4.34
C SER A 83 -19.64 -23.90 -4.88
N TYR A 84 -20.49 -23.24 -4.09
CA TYR A 84 -21.08 -21.94 -4.41
C TYR A 84 -20.04 -20.83 -4.35
N GLU A 85 -19.25 -20.78 -3.27
CA GLU A 85 -18.22 -19.74 -3.08
C GLU A 85 -17.08 -19.88 -4.09
N LYS A 86 -16.67 -21.11 -4.39
CA LYS A 86 -15.72 -21.41 -5.48
C LYS A 86 -16.20 -20.85 -6.82
N ARG A 87 -17.49 -20.97 -7.11
CA ARG A 87 -18.10 -20.46 -8.34
C ARG A 87 -18.18 -18.94 -8.34
N ALA A 88 -18.57 -18.33 -7.21
CA ALA A 88 -18.64 -16.88 -7.05
C ALA A 88 -17.26 -16.21 -7.18
N MET A 89 -16.21 -16.81 -6.60
CA MET A 89 -14.84 -16.33 -6.79
C MET A 89 -14.40 -16.43 -8.26
N LYS A 90 -14.70 -17.55 -8.93
CA LYS A 90 -14.31 -17.77 -10.34
C LYS A 90 -14.96 -16.76 -11.29
N THR A 91 -16.22 -16.38 -11.06
CA THR A 91 -16.93 -15.45 -11.96
C THR A 91 -16.72 -13.99 -11.61
N ARG A 92 -16.79 -13.59 -10.33
CA ARG A 92 -16.75 -12.17 -9.95
C ARG A 92 -15.32 -11.64 -9.78
N LEU A 93 -14.46 -12.39 -9.11
CA LEU A 93 -13.07 -12.00 -8.90
C LEU A 93 -12.21 -12.37 -10.11
N GLY A 94 -12.50 -13.50 -10.76
CA GLY A 94 -11.78 -13.94 -11.97
C GLY A 94 -11.88 -12.95 -13.13
N GLU A 95 -13.06 -12.40 -13.41
CA GLU A 95 -13.23 -11.43 -14.52
C GLU A 95 -12.62 -10.06 -14.21
N ARG A 96 -12.71 -9.57 -12.96
CA ARG A 96 -12.02 -8.33 -12.56
C ARG A 96 -10.50 -8.48 -12.64
N ARG A 97 -9.96 -9.62 -12.22
CA ARG A 97 -8.53 -9.92 -12.31
C ARG A 97 -8.04 -9.96 -13.75
N LYS A 98 -8.79 -10.61 -14.66
CA LYS A 98 -8.43 -10.62 -16.09
C LYS A 98 -8.33 -9.21 -16.68
N ARG A 99 -9.13 -8.27 -16.18
CA ARG A 99 -9.17 -6.90 -16.67
C ARG A 99 -8.12 -5.99 -16.02
N PHE A 100 -7.94 -6.07 -14.71
CA PHE A 100 -7.16 -5.10 -13.92
C PHE A 100 -5.91 -5.68 -13.23
N GLY A 101 -5.65 -6.98 -13.38
CA GLY A 101 -4.50 -7.62 -12.77
C GLY A 101 -4.52 -7.63 -11.25
N ALA A 102 -3.34 -7.48 -10.65
CA ALA A 102 -3.12 -7.60 -9.21
C ALA A 102 -3.86 -6.51 -8.41
N THR A 103 -4.01 -5.30 -8.95
CA THR A 103 -4.67 -4.18 -8.24
C THR A 103 -6.15 -4.42 -7.95
N SER A 104 -6.76 -5.43 -8.58
CA SER A 104 -8.17 -5.79 -8.34
C SER A 104 -8.49 -6.09 -6.87
N TYR A 105 -7.48 -6.44 -6.05
CA TYR A 105 -7.61 -6.66 -4.61
C TYR A 105 -7.41 -5.39 -3.78
N ALA A 106 -6.84 -4.34 -4.35
CA ALA A 106 -6.42 -3.13 -3.66
C ALA A 106 -7.49 -2.01 -3.65
N HIS A 107 -8.72 -2.29 -4.05
CA HIS A 107 -9.84 -1.34 -4.18
C HIS A 107 -9.67 -0.22 -5.24
N TYR A 108 -8.62 -0.30 -6.07
CA TYR A 108 -8.42 0.57 -7.23
C TYR A 108 -8.06 -0.27 -8.46
N CYS A 109 -8.45 0.19 -9.64
CA CYS A 109 -8.33 -0.58 -10.88
C CYS A 109 -7.65 0.29 -11.95
N ILE A 110 -6.39 -0.03 -12.24
CA ILE A 110 -5.61 0.67 -13.26
C ILE A 110 -5.65 -0.16 -14.54
N ASP A 111 -6.17 0.42 -15.63
CA ASP A 111 -6.19 -0.27 -16.92
C ASP A 111 -4.76 -0.46 -17.46
N PRO A 112 -4.46 -1.57 -18.17
CA PRO A 112 -3.13 -1.82 -18.73
C PRO A 112 -2.60 -0.76 -19.69
N GLY A 113 -3.49 0.07 -20.26
CA GLY A 113 -3.12 1.19 -21.13
C GLY A 113 -2.75 2.48 -20.39
N VAL A 114 -2.93 2.54 -19.07
CA VAL A 114 -2.61 3.71 -18.24
C VAL A 114 -1.13 3.71 -17.91
N ASN A 115 -0.42 4.75 -18.33
CA ASN A 115 0.99 4.92 -17.99
C ASN A 115 1.19 5.64 -16.65
N ILE A 116 2.41 5.57 -16.11
CA ILE A 116 2.77 6.18 -14.81
C ILE A 116 2.50 7.68 -14.76
N GLY A 117 2.69 8.41 -15.86
CA GLY A 117 2.41 9.84 -15.95
C GLY A 117 0.91 10.13 -15.75
N GLN A 118 0.03 9.31 -16.30
CA GLN A 118 -1.41 9.41 -16.08
C GLN A 118 -1.79 9.11 -14.62
N VAL A 119 -1.14 8.12 -13.99
CA VAL A 119 -1.33 7.84 -12.56
C VAL A 119 -0.90 9.04 -11.73
N ILE A 120 0.28 9.59 -11.96
CA ILE A 120 0.80 10.76 -11.23
C ILE A 120 -0.11 11.97 -11.44
N ASN A 121 -0.62 12.19 -12.66
CA ASN A 121 -1.59 13.27 -12.91
C ASN A 121 -2.86 13.10 -12.05
N GLY A 122 -3.37 11.88 -11.90
CA GLY A 122 -4.49 11.59 -10.99
C GLY A 122 -4.12 11.88 -9.53
N VAL A 123 -2.94 11.46 -9.08
CA VAL A 123 -2.44 11.76 -7.73
C VAL A 123 -2.37 13.27 -7.51
N GLN A 124 -1.81 14.03 -8.45
CA GLN A 124 -1.76 15.49 -8.39
C GLN A 124 -3.16 16.11 -8.29
N GLN A 125 -4.15 15.59 -9.03
CA GLN A 125 -5.54 16.07 -8.94
C GLN A 125 -6.11 15.84 -7.55
N HIS A 126 -5.90 14.65 -6.97
CA HIS A 126 -6.34 14.35 -5.61
C HIS A 126 -5.68 15.26 -4.57
N LEU A 127 -4.37 15.49 -4.67
CA LEU A 127 -3.61 16.37 -3.78
C LEU A 127 -4.09 17.83 -3.86
N LYS A 128 -4.44 18.31 -5.05
CA LYS A 128 -4.99 19.66 -5.25
C LYS A 128 -6.39 19.80 -4.63
N ALA A 129 -7.20 18.75 -4.70
CA ALA A 129 -8.55 18.73 -4.14
C ALA A 129 -8.57 18.64 -2.60
N HIS A 130 -7.49 18.15 -1.98
CA HIS A 130 -7.40 17.88 -0.54
C HIS A 130 -6.11 18.48 0.06
N PRO A 131 -6.01 19.81 0.19
CA PRO A 131 -4.79 20.47 0.68
C PRO A 131 -4.46 20.16 2.15
N ASP A 132 -5.43 19.69 2.92
CA ASP A 132 -5.38 19.41 4.35
C ASP A 132 -4.71 18.07 4.70
N ILE A 133 -4.58 17.15 3.74
CA ILE A 133 -4.05 15.79 3.99
C ILE A 133 -2.52 15.73 4.12
N ARG A 134 -1.81 16.85 3.99
CA ARG A 134 -0.34 16.95 4.02
C ARG A 134 0.29 16.33 5.27
N ASN A 135 -0.43 16.32 6.39
CA ASN A 135 0.02 15.76 7.66
C ASN A 135 -0.11 14.24 7.75
N LEU A 136 -0.77 13.59 6.78
CA LEU A 136 -0.90 12.13 6.74
C LEU A 136 0.39 11.47 6.21
N GLY A 137 0.45 10.14 6.33
CA GLY A 137 1.52 9.35 5.71
C GLY A 137 1.41 9.37 4.18
N ALA A 138 2.54 9.38 3.48
CA ALA A 138 2.54 9.36 2.01
C ALA A 138 1.84 8.14 1.43
N ARG A 139 1.98 6.99 2.10
CA ARG A 139 1.29 5.74 1.76
C ARG A 139 -0.23 5.93 1.75
N ASP A 140 -0.77 6.54 2.80
CA ASP A 140 -2.21 6.68 2.99
C ASP A 140 -2.80 7.69 2.01
N ILE A 141 -2.08 8.78 1.76
CA ILE A 141 -2.44 9.78 0.74
C ILE A 141 -2.45 9.16 -0.65
N LEU A 142 -1.39 8.43 -1.01
CA LEU A 142 -1.30 7.80 -2.32
C LEU A 142 -2.40 6.75 -2.51
N TYR A 143 -2.65 5.93 -1.49
CA TYR A 143 -3.73 4.94 -1.52
C TYR A 143 -5.11 5.59 -1.72
N ALA A 144 -5.41 6.65 -0.96
CA ALA A 144 -6.65 7.40 -1.10
C ALA A 144 -6.79 8.05 -2.49
N ALA A 145 -5.69 8.59 -3.02
CA ALA A 145 -5.65 9.14 -4.37
C ALA A 145 -5.97 8.07 -5.43
N LEU A 146 -5.37 6.88 -5.32
CA LEU A 146 -5.59 5.79 -6.26
C LEU A 146 -7.05 5.31 -6.25
N ILE A 147 -7.67 5.12 -5.09
CA ILE A 147 -9.10 4.76 -4.99
C ILE A 147 -9.99 5.84 -5.62
N SER A 148 -9.70 7.11 -5.31
CA SER A 148 -10.50 8.24 -5.79
C SER A 148 -10.42 8.41 -7.31
N GLN A 149 -9.25 8.19 -7.89
CA GLN A 149 -8.98 8.51 -9.30
C GLN A 149 -9.12 7.29 -10.22
N PHE A 150 -8.94 6.08 -9.69
CA PHE A 150 -9.00 4.82 -10.43
C PHE A 150 -9.99 3.84 -9.77
N PRO A 151 -11.27 4.19 -9.59
CA PRO A 151 -12.24 3.31 -8.96
C PRO A 151 -12.53 2.08 -9.85
N CYS A 152 -12.61 0.91 -9.23
CA CYS A 152 -13.05 -0.30 -9.91
C CYS A 152 -14.52 -0.22 -10.33
N LYS A 153 -14.82 -0.47 -11.61
CA LYS A 153 -16.17 -0.56 -12.18
C LYS A 153 -16.50 -1.99 -12.58
#